data_AF-A0A819NFF3-F1
#
_entry.id   AF-A0A819NFF3-F1
#
_cell.length_a   1.000
_cell.length_b   1.000
_cell.length_c   1.000
_cell.angle_alpha   90.00
_cell.angle_beta   90.00
_cell.angle_gamma   90.00
#
_symmetry.space_group_name_H-M   'P 1'
#
loop_
_entity.id
_entity.type
_entity.pdbx_description
1 polymer ?
#
loop_
_entity_poly.entity_id
_entity_poly.type
_entity_poly.pdbx_seq_one_letter_code
_entity_poly.pdbx_strand_id
1 'polypeptide(L)'
;MSALRRNSSNPPPYYYDLSPEQQKNWMKTTRRMEKNEQLRAEYSPFQSPSNFTVIHLHHYSSIETVEELIMMARATHIYTIDTESQVINQ
;
A
#
# COMPACT_ATOMS: atom_id res chain seq x y z
N MET A 1 15.95 -6.87 15.25
CA MET A 1 14.82 -6.93 16.22
C MET A 1 13.59 -7.35 15.43
N SER A 2 13.06 -8.54 15.69
CA SER A 2 11.86 -9.02 15.00
C SER A 2 10.65 -8.30 15.57
N ALA A 3 10.07 -7.35 14.82
CA ALA A 3 8.78 -6.78 15.18
C ALA A 3 7.77 -7.94 15.27
N LEU A 4 7.11 -8.12 16.42
CA LEU A 4 6.07 -9.13 16.57
C LEU A 4 5.04 -8.94 15.46
N ARG A 5 4.86 -9.95 14.61
CA ARG A 5 3.81 -9.94 13.58
C ARG A 5 2.46 -9.85 14.28
N ARG A 6 1.68 -8.82 13.97
CA ARG A 6 0.31 -8.69 14.48
C ARG A 6 -0.54 -9.83 13.90
N ASN A 7 -1.34 -10.47 14.75
CA ASN A 7 -2.24 -11.56 14.36
C ASN A 7 -3.62 -11.32 14.96
N SER A 8 -4.67 -11.29 14.13
CA SER A 8 -6.04 -11.03 14.58
C SER A 8 -6.66 -12.22 15.31
N SER A 9 -6.11 -13.42 15.11
CA SER A 9 -6.51 -14.65 15.81
C SER A 9 -5.77 -14.83 17.15
N ASN A 10 -4.68 -14.11 17.36
CA ASN A 10 -3.89 -14.15 18.59
C ASN A 10 -3.40 -12.74 18.96
N PRO A 11 -4.28 -11.90 19.52
CA PRO A 11 -3.91 -10.54 19.88
C PRO A 11 -2.89 -10.52 21.04
N PRO A 12 -1.99 -9.52 21.08
CA PRO A 12 -1.01 -9.40 22.15
C PRO A 12 -1.69 -9.06 23.50
N PRO A 13 -1.07 -9.35 24.65
CA PRO A 13 -1.69 -9.16 25.97
C PRO A 13 -2.25 -7.76 26.23
N TYR A 14 -1.56 -6.71 25.76
CA TYR A 14 -1.99 -5.32 25.93
C TYR A 14 -3.30 -4.99 25.20
N TYR A 15 -3.74 -5.81 24.24
CA TYR A 15 -5.00 -5.63 23.52
C TYR A 15 -6.20 -5.60 24.47
N TYR A 16 -6.16 -6.41 25.53
CA TYR A 16 -7.25 -6.52 26.48
C TYR A 16 -7.36 -5.31 27.42
N ASP A 17 -6.30 -4.52 27.52
CA ASP A 17 -6.27 -3.26 28.29
C ASP A 17 -6.82 -2.07 27.51
N LEU A 18 -7.09 -2.24 26.20
CA LEU A 18 -7.61 -1.19 25.32
C LEU A 18 -9.12 -0.98 25.54
N SER A 19 -9.60 0.24 25.23
CA SER A 19 -11.04 0.50 25.19
C SER A 19 -11.73 -0.33 24.10
N PRO A 20 -13.05 -0.61 24.21
CA PRO A 20 -13.77 -1.38 23.19
C PRO A 20 -13.64 -0.80 21.77
N GLU A 21 -13.58 0.52 21.64
CA GLU A 21 -13.39 1.20 20.36
C GLU A 21 -11.97 1.01 19.81
N GLN A 22 -10.96 1.11 20.67
CA GLN A 22 -9.57 0.84 20.30
C GLN A 22 -9.36 -0.62 19.90
N GLN A 23 -9.98 -1.56 20.61
CA GLN A 23 -9.97 -2.99 20.26
C GLN A 23 -10.55 -3.23 18.87
N LYS A 24 -11.71 -2.63 18.57
CA LYS A 24 -12.35 -2.72 17.24
C LYS A 24 -11.45 -2.17 16.12
N ASN A 25 -10.85 -1.00 16.33
CA ASN A 25 -9.95 -0.38 15.36
C ASN A 25 -8.66 -1.20 15.17
N TRP A 26 -8.12 -1.75 16.25
CA TRP A 26 -6.96 -2.64 16.19
C TRP A 26 -7.27 -3.89 15.37
N MET A 27 -8.39 -4.58 15.63
CA MET A 27 -8.81 -5.77 14.89
C MET A 27 -9.00 -5.47 13.39
N LYS A 28 -9.64 -4.35 13.05
CA LYS A 28 -9.82 -3.93 11.66
C LYS A 28 -8.47 -3.73 10.95
N THR A 29 -7.54 -3.05 11.63
CA THR A 29 -6.20 -2.76 11.08
C THR A 29 -5.40 -4.05 10.91
N THR A 30 -5.38 -4.92 11.91
CA THR A 30 -4.65 -6.19 11.87
C THR A 30 -5.17 -7.10 10.75
N ARG A 31 -6.49 -7.25 10.60
CA ARG A 31 -7.07 -8.05 9.50
C ARG A 31 -6.70 -7.52 8.12
N ARG A 32 -6.65 -6.19 7.96
CA ARG A 32 -6.21 -5.58 6.71
C ARG A 32 -4.75 -5.89 6.42
N MET A 33 -3.88 -5.83 7.44
CA MET A 33 -2.47 -6.20 7.30
C MET A 33 -2.30 -7.67 6.93
N GLU A 34 -3.01 -8.58 7.58
CA GLU A 34 -2.98 -10.01 7.27
C GLU A 34 -3.43 -10.30 5.84
N LYS A 35 -4.53 -9.68 5.39
CA LYS A 35 -4.99 -9.80 4.01
C LYS A 35 -3.92 -9.29 3.03
N ASN A 36 -3.27 -8.17 3.33
CA ASN A 36 -2.21 -7.63 2.49
C ASN A 36 -0.98 -8.56 2.45
N GLU A 37 -0.59 -9.18 3.58
CA GLU A 37 0.49 -10.18 3.61
C GLU A 37 0.13 -11.42 2.79
N GLN A 38 -1.12 -11.90 2.88
CA GLN A 38 -1.61 -13.01 2.05
C GLN A 38 -1.54 -12.66 0.56
N LEU A 39 -2.02 -11.47 0.17
CA LEU A 39 -1.94 -11.01 -1.21
C LEU A 39 -0.49 -10.89 -1.69
N ARG A 40 0.44 -10.39 -0.86
CA ARG A 40 1.87 -10.34 -1.22
C ARG A 40 2.52 -11.72 -1.35
N ALA A 41 2.00 -12.73 -0.65
CA ALA A 41 2.49 -14.10 -0.76
C ALA A 41 1.90 -14.81 -1.99
N GLU A 42 0.64 -14.53 -2.34
CA GLU A 42 -0.06 -15.10 -3.49
C GLU A 42 0.37 -14.45 -4.81
N TYR A 43 0.54 -13.14 -4.82
CA TYR A 43 0.92 -12.35 -5.98
C TYR A 43 2.37 -11.89 -5.83
N SER A 44 3.23 -12.35 -6.75
CA SER A 44 4.61 -11.84 -6.82
C SER A 44 4.59 -10.32 -7.00
N PRO A 45 5.54 -9.59 -6.38
CA PRO A 45 5.69 -8.16 -6.62
C PRO A 45 5.72 -7.89 -8.12
N PHE A 46 4.99 -6.87 -8.58
CA PHE A 46 5.04 -6.46 -9.97
C PHE A 46 6.48 -6.14 -10.34
N GLN A 47 7.07 -6.98 -11.18
CA GLN A 47 8.35 -6.69 -11.81
C GLN A 47 8.02 -5.98 -13.12
N SER A 48 8.30 -4.69 -13.19
CA SER A 48 8.15 -3.96 -14.44
C SER A 48 9.11 -4.57 -15.47
N PRO A 49 8.63 -5.10 -16.60
CA PRO A 49 9.52 -5.35 -17.74
C PRO A 49 10.31 -4.07 -18.04
N SER A 50 11.55 -4.19 -18.51
CA SER A 50 12.49 -3.05 -18.72
C SER A 50 11.96 -1.92 -19.61
N ASN A 51 10.84 -2.15 -20.27
CA ASN A 51 10.12 -1.31 -21.22
C ASN A 51 8.87 -0.63 -20.62
N PHE A 52 8.62 -0.75 -19.31
CA PHE A 52 7.56 0.00 -18.63
C PHE A 52 8.10 1.29 -18.03
N THR A 53 7.44 2.41 -18.35
CA THR A 53 7.70 3.70 -17.72
C THR A 53 6.80 3.83 -16.50
N VAL A 54 7.39 3.82 -15.30
CA VAL A 54 6.66 4.08 -14.05
C VAL A 54 6.64 5.58 -13.81
N ILE A 55 5.44 6.16 -13.71
CA ILE A 55 5.23 7.58 -13.44
C ILE A 55 4.70 7.73 -12.01
N HIS A 56 5.44 8.45 -11.16
CA HIS A 56 5.01 8.78 -9.80
C HIS A 56 4.37 10.17 -9.78
N LEU A 57 3.08 10.24 -9.45
CA LEU A 57 2.37 11.50 -9.28
C LEU A 57 2.26 11.83 -7.79
N HIS A 58 2.79 12.99 -7.40
CA HIS A 58 2.66 13.51 -6.04
C HIS A 58 1.56 14.55 -5.98
N HIS A 59 0.93 14.71 -4.80
CA HIS A 59 -0.16 15.68 -4.66
C HIS A 59 0.30 17.15 -4.77
N TYR A 60 1.60 17.40 -4.64
CA TYR A 60 2.22 18.71 -4.85
C TYR A 60 2.73 18.92 -6.28
N SER A 61 2.51 17.97 -7.20
CA SER A 61 2.87 18.14 -8.60
C SER A 61 2.10 19.32 -9.21
N SER A 62 2.79 20.15 -9.98
CA SER A 62 2.17 21.29 -10.66
C SER A 62 1.22 20.81 -11.77
N ILE A 63 0.30 21.68 -12.20
CA ILE A 63 -0.64 21.35 -13.28
C ILE A 63 0.13 21.08 -14.58
N GLU A 64 1.19 21.85 -14.86
CA GLU A 64 2.03 21.65 -16.05
C GLU A 64 2.69 20.26 -16.03
N THR A 65 3.19 19.85 -14.86
CA THR A 65 3.76 18.50 -14.67
C THR A 65 2.71 17.43 -14.94
N VAL A 66 1.47 17.62 -14.47
CA VAL A 66 0.37 16.68 -14.71
C VAL A 66 0.04 16.57 -16.20
N GLU A 67 0.00 17.70 -16.92
CA GLU A 67 -0.29 17.74 -18.36
C GLU A 67 0.79 17.03 -19.19
N GLU A 68 2.07 17.23 -18.86
CA GLU A 68 3.18 16.51 -19.51
C GLU A 68 3.09 15.00 -19.29
N LEU A 69 2.78 14.57 -18.06
CA LEU A 69 2.60 13.16 -17.73
C LEU A 69 1.40 12.55 -18.46
N ILE A 70 0.30 13.29 -18.61
CA ILE A 70 -0.86 12.86 -19.42
C ILE A 70 -0.47 12.71 -20.89
N MET A 71 0.32 13.64 -21.44
CA MET A 71 0.82 13.52 -22.81
C MET A 71 1.68 12.27 -23.01
N MET A 72 2.59 11.98 -22.08
CA MET A 72 3.41 10.77 -22.12
C MET A 72 2.56 9.49 -21.99
N ALA A 73 1.55 9.51 -21.11
CA ALA A 73 0.65 8.38 -20.92
C ALA A 73 -0.19 8.08 -22.17
N ARG A 74 -0.62 9.11 -22.92
CA ARG A 74 -1.36 8.94 -24.19
C ARG A 74 -0.55 8.21 -25.26
N ALA A 75 0.78 8.32 -25.24
CA ALA A 75 1.65 7.58 -26.15
C ALA A 75 1.86 6.11 -25.70
N THR A 76 1.43 5.76 -24.49
CA THR A 76 1.70 4.46 -23.87
C THR A 76 0.49 3.54 -24.02
N HIS A 77 0.71 2.32 -24.50
CA HIS A 77 -0.38 1.35 -24.76
C HIS A 77 -0.80 0.52 -23.54
N ILE A 78 0.07 0.41 -22.53
CA ILE A 78 -0.18 -0.37 -21.30
C ILE A 78 0.32 0.46 -20.12
N TYR A 79 -0.55 0.70 -19.14
CA TYR A 79 -0.18 1.38 -17.91
C TYR A 79 -0.70 0.61 -16.69
N THR A 80 -0.02 0.78 -15.57
CA THR A 80 -0.44 0.26 -14.26
C THR A 80 -0.42 1.43 -13.30
N ILE A 81 -1.56 1.68 -12.65
CA ILE A 81 -1.68 2.75 -11.66
C ILE A 81 -1.41 2.12 -10.30
N ASP A 82 -0.25 2.40 -9.73
CA ASP A 82 0.05 2.06 -8.33
C ASP A 82 -0.38 3.21 -7.41
N THR A 83 -1.38 2.94 -6.57
CA THR A 83 -1.91 3.89 -5.58
C THR A 83 -1.40 3.64 -4.17
N GLU A 84 -0.57 2.61 -3.96
CA GLU A 84 -0.16 2.14 -2.62
C GLU A 84 1.22 2.65 -2.18
N SER A 85 1.96 3.32 -3.07
CA SER A 85 3.33 3.81 -2.80
C SER A 85 3.44 4.89 -1.70
N GLN A 86 2.31 5.43 -1.20
CA GLN A 86 2.31 6.42 -0.11
C GLN A 86 2.47 5.83 1.31
N VAL A 87 2.51 4.51 1.49
CA VAL A 87 2.50 3.92 2.86
C VAL A 87 3.88 3.50 3.37
N ILE A 88 4.96 3.64 2.60
CA ILE A 88 6.28 3.10 2.99
C ILE A 88 7.14 4.07 3.83
N ASN A 89 6.79 5.36 3.93
CA ASN A 89 7.59 6.35 4.67
C ASN A 89 6.80 7.19 5.70
N GLN A 90 6.07 6.54 6.63
CA GLN A 90 5.63 7.18 7.88
C GLN A 90 5.88 6.27 9.07
#